data_AF-A0A936E486-F1
#
_entry.id   AF-A0A936E486-F1
#
_cell.length_a   1.000
_cell.length_b   1.000
_cell.length_c   1.000
_cell.angle_alpha   90.00
_cell.angle_beta   90.00
_cell.angle_gamma   90.00
#
_symmetry.space_group_name_H-M   'P 1'
#
loop_
_entity.id
_entity.type
_entity.pdbx_description
1 polymer ?
#
loop_
_entity_poly.entity_id
_entity_poly.type
_entity_poly.pdbx_seq_one_letter_code
_entity_poly.pdbx_strand_id
1 'polypeptide(L)'
;MRIFVPQSAFPNPHSKLCTHSPHPLPGRLLTNSKGQTGLLWLPTADVPPVYLRYALVEMGTERPFWPSFILDDWGRKISGLEMYRWLQEEGERFPRAEIFGYDANWVEEQGFVRAIEIHYRHPCWAYPTTETPLAEGVRLRHVLVVEEGMVGAELLAKPPVGVPEPLGRAQLKWWRVGEDTADWGV
;
A
#
# COMPACT_ATOMS: atom_id res chain seq x y z
N MET A 1 7.15 8.46 -24.72
CA MET A 1 5.99 8.86 -25.55
C MET A 1 4.78 8.85 -24.63
N ARG A 2 4.37 10.02 -24.11
CA ARG A 2 3.18 10.18 -23.27
C ARG A 2 1.99 10.35 -24.21
N ILE A 3 1.01 9.46 -24.15
CA ILE A 3 -0.24 9.63 -24.91
C ILE A 3 -1.13 10.54 -24.06
N PHE A 4 -1.36 11.75 -24.56
CA PHE A 4 -2.25 12.72 -23.94
C PHE A 4 -3.70 12.29 -24.25
N VAL A 5 -4.43 11.83 -23.25
CA VAL A 5 -5.88 11.61 -23.38
C VAL A 5 -6.56 12.96 -23.14
N PRO A 6 -7.44 13.44 -24.04
CA PRO A 6 -8.02 14.77 -23.92
C PRO A 6 -8.96 14.87 -22.70
N GLN A 7 -8.75 15.91 -21.89
CA GLN A 7 -9.64 16.32 -20.82
C GLN A 7 -10.97 16.81 -21.41
N SER A 8 -12.05 16.06 -21.22
CA SER A 8 -13.38 16.66 -21.28
C SER A 8 -14.30 16.10 -20.18
N ALA A 9 -14.75 17.04 -19.35
CA ALA A 9 -15.91 17.01 -18.46
C ALA A 9 -15.89 16.05 -17.25
N PHE A 10 -15.21 16.44 -16.15
CA PHE A 10 -15.66 16.10 -14.80
C PHE A 10 -15.47 17.26 -13.81
N PRO A 11 -16.41 17.48 -12.87
CA PRO A 11 -16.33 18.58 -11.91
C PRO A 11 -15.34 18.30 -10.77
N ASN A 12 -14.61 19.35 -10.38
CA ASN A 12 -13.85 19.64 -9.14
C ASN A 12 -13.06 18.49 -8.42
N PRO A 13 -11.74 18.63 -8.15
CA PRO A 13 -10.83 17.50 -7.93
C PRO A 13 -10.65 16.99 -6.48
N HIS A 14 -11.42 17.46 -5.50
CA HIS A 14 -11.19 17.11 -4.08
C HIS A 14 -12.20 16.15 -3.44
N SER A 15 -13.21 15.64 -4.17
CA SER A 15 -14.31 14.87 -3.55
C SER A 15 -14.65 13.53 -4.20
N LYS A 16 -13.88 13.06 -5.18
CA LYS A 16 -13.99 11.67 -5.64
C LYS A 16 -12.94 10.86 -4.93
N LEU A 17 -13.31 10.34 -3.76
CA LEU A 17 -12.71 9.19 -3.11
C LEU A 17 -12.15 8.26 -4.18
N CYS A 18 -10.83 8.17 -4.29
CA CYS A 18 -10.18 7.26 -5.23
C CYS A 18 -10.85 5.89 -5.11
N THR A 19 -11.28 5.32 -6.24
CA THR A 19 -11.88 3.98 -6.35
C THR A 19 -10.92 2.84 -5.95
N HIS A 20 -9.73 3.19 -5.49
CA HIS A 20 -8.84 2.31 -4.76
C HIS A 20 -9.46 2.05 -3.38
N SER A 21 -10.10 0.90 -3.20
CA SER A 21 -10.56 0.46 -1.88
C SER A 21 -9.34 0.24 -0.99
N PRO A 22 -9.08 1.10 0.02
CA PRO A 22 -7.97 0.89 0.91
C PRO A 22 -8.16 -0.45 1.65
N HIS A 23 -7.07 -1.11 1.99
CA HIS A 23 -7.09 -2.35 2.75
C HIS A 23 -7.31 -2.02 4.23
N PRO A 24 -8.49 -2.31 4.83
CA PRO A 24 -8.70 -2.10 6.25
C PRO A 24 -7.87 -3.13 7.03
N LEU A 25 -7.03 -2.66 7.94
CA LEU A 25 -6.26 -3.53 8.83
C LEU A 25 -6.54 -3.14 10.29
N PRO A 26 -7.07 -4.07 11.11
CA PRO A 26 -7.26 -3.83 12.55
C PRO A 26 -5.93 -3.45 13.21
N GLY A 27 -5.90 -2.29 13.87
CA GLY A 27 -4.68 -1.79 14.45
C GLY A 27 -4.72 -0.31 14.80
N ARG A 28 -3.56 0.23 15.16
CA ARG A 28 -3.38 1.66 15.44
C ARG A 28 -2.03 2.14 14.94
N LEU A 29 -1.98 3.41 14.54
CA LEU A 29 -0.73 4.08 14.24
C LEU A 29 -0.07 4.51 15.54
N LEU A 30 1.22 4.22 15.67
CA LEU A 30 2.05 4.62 16.78
C LEU A 30 3.25 5.40 16.23
N THR A 31 3.79 6.31 17.05
CA THR A 31 5.03 7.03 16.73
C THR A 31 6.04 6.74 17.83
N ASN A 32 7.25 6.32 17.46
CA ASN A 32 8.31 6.06 18.43
C ASN A 32 9.00 7.35 18.88
N SER A 33 9.95 7.24 19.81
CA SER A 33 10.72 8.37 20.35
C SER A 33 11.49 9.17 19.27
N LYS A 34 11.78 8.54 18.13
CA LYS A 34 12.48 9.13 16.98
C LYS A 34 11.54 9.76 15.94
N GLY A 35 10.24 9.82 16.20
CA GLY A 35 9.25 10.37 15.26
C GLY A 35 8.93 9.44 14.08
N GLN A 36 9.29 8.16 14.16
CA GLN A 36 8.97 7.18 13.12
C GLN A 36 7.58 6.59 13.37
N THR A 37 6.74 6.58 12.34
CA THR A 37 5.42 5.97 12.41
C THR A 37 5.47 4.48 12.10
N GLY A 38 4.82 3.69 12.95
CA GLY A 38 4.59 2.27 12.76
C GLY A 38 3.12 1.90 12.95
N LEU A 39 2.74 0.75 12.41
CA LEU A 39 1.40 0.19 12.54
C LEU A 39 1.45 -0.94 13.57
N LEU A 40 0.80 -0.77 14.71
CA LEU A 40 0.52 -1.88 15.61
C LEU A 40 -0.60 -2.72 14.99
N TRP A 41 -0.27 -3.93 14.54
CA TRP A 41 -1.23 -4.84 13.94
C TRP A 41 -1.91 -5.68 15.02
N LEU A 42 -3.24 -5.61 15.08
CA LEU A 42 -4.06 -6.24 16.11
C LEU A 42 -5.16 -7.11 15.46
N PRO A 43 -4.80 -8.22 14.78
CA PRO A 43 -5.70 -8.96 13.90
C PRO A 43 -6.94 -9.55 14.58
N THR A 44 -6.90 -9.74 15.90
CA THR A 44 -7.99 -10.34 16.69
C THR A 44 -8.70 -9.34 17.60
N ALA A 45 -8.24 -8.08 17.64
CA ALA A 45 -8.83 -7.07 18.52
C ALA A 45 -10.00 -6.37 17.84
N ASP A 46 -11.02 -6.04 18.63
CA ASP A 46 -12.12 -5.16 18.20
C ASP A 46 -11.67 -3.70 18.29
N VAL A 47 -10.87 -3.28 17.30
CA VAL A 47 -10.34 -1.93 17.17
C VAL A 47 -10.67 -1.34 15.81
N PRO A 48 -10.85 -0.01 15.69
CA PRO A 48 -11.02 0.64 14.40
C PRO A 48 -9.86 0.29 13.45
N PRO A 49 -10.13 0.04 12.16
CA PRO A 49 -9.08 -0.29 11.23
C PRO A 49 -8.26 0.94 10.85
N VAL A 50 -6.98 0.72 10.59
CA VAL A 50 -6.15 1.62 9.80
C VAL A 50 -6.29 1.22 8.33
N TYR A 51 -6.42 2.19 7.45
CA TYR A 51 -6.63 1.97 6.03
C TYR A 51 -5.30 2.05 5.28
N LEU A 52 -4.91 0.96 4.63
CA LEU A 52 -3.64 0.87 3.92
C LEU A 52 -3.82 1.05 2.40
N ARG A 53 -2.91 1.82 1.80
CA ARG A 53 -2.77 1.94 0.34
C ARG A 53 -1.36 1.56 -0.06
N TYR A 54 -1.27 0.76 -1.11
CA TYR A 54 -0.01 0.27 -1.65
C TYR A 54 0.25 0.94 -2.98
N ALA A 55 1.45 1.46 -3.16
CA ALA A 55 1.91 1.92 -4.46
C ALA A 55 2.64 0.79 -5.18
N LEU A 56 2.53 0.81 -6.50
CA LEU A 56 3.49 0.17 -7.39
C LEU A 56 4.63 1.13 -7.64
N VAL A 57 5.69 0.62 -8.24
CA VAL A 57 6.90 1.39 -8.51
C VAL A 57 7.23 1.30 -9.98
N GLU A 58 7.50 2.43 -10.59
CA GLU A 58 7.94 2.47 -11.97
C GLU A 58 9.40 2.01 -12.13
N MET A 59 9.63 1.23 -13.18
CA MET A 59 10.92 0.67 -13.51
C MET A 59 11.93 1.78 -13.79
N GLY A 60 13.07 1.73 -13.09
CA GLY A 60 14.19 2.65 -13.28
C GLY A 60 14.05 4.06 -12.67
N THR A 61 12.90 4.42 -12.08
CA THR A 61 12.69 5.75 -11.46
C THR A 61 12.36 5.70 -9.97
N GLU A 62 12.01 4.52 -9.47
CA GLU A 62 11.43 4.32 -8.12
C GLU A 62 10.19 5.20 -7.83
N ARG A 63 9.57 5.78 -8.87
CA ARG A 63 8.41 6.66 -8.73
C ARG A 63 7.20 5.84 -8.24
N PRO A 64 6.55 6.23 -7.13
CA PRO A 64 5.34 5.57 -6.68
C PRO A 64 4.17 5.88 -7.61
N PHE A 65 3.40 4.85 -7.92
CA PHE A 65 2.17 4.90 -8.69
C PHE A 65 1.08 4.19 -7.90
N TRP A 66 -0.06 4.84 -7.62
CA TRP A 66 -1.16 4.24 -6.86
C TRP A 66 -2.18 3.63 -7.82
N PRO A 67 -2.16 2.30 -8.02
CA PRO A 67 -3.00 1.68 -9.02
C PRO A 67 -4.46 1.61 -8.56
N SER A 68 -5.40 1.95 -9.44
CA SER A 68 -6.82 1.72 -9.21
C SER A 68 -7.28 0.40 -9.80
N PHE A 69 -6.89 0.08 -11.03
CA PHE A 69 -7.23 -1.17 -11.72
C PHE A 69 -6.27 -1.45 -12.88
N ILE A 70 -6.28 -2.70 -13.33
CA ILE A 70 -5.63 -3.17 -14.55
C ILE A 70 -6.70 -3.59 -15.54
N LEU A 71 -6.45 -3.31 -16.82
CA LEU A 71 -7.18 -3.88 -17.94
C LEU A 71 -6.24 -4.82 -18.68
N ASP A 72 -6.54 -6.12 -18.67
CA ASP A 72 -5.71 -7.08 -19.41
C ASP A 72 -5.95 -7.01 -20.93
N ASP A 73 -5.13 -7.72 -21.70
CA ASP A 73 -5.19 -7.77 -23.16
C ASP A 73 -6.53 -8.33 -23.70
N TRP A 74 -7.38 -8.91 -22.84
CA TRP A 74 -8.70 -9.44 -23.19
C TRP A 74 -9.85 -8.53 -22.72
N GLY A 75 -9.53 -7.38 -22.14
CA GLY A 75 -10.51 -6.42 -21.63
C GLY A 75 -11.09 -6.80 -20.27
N ARG A 76 -10.52 -7.77 -19.55
CA ARG A 76 -10.90 -8.06 -18.16
C ARG A 76 -10.34 -6.96 -17.27
N LYS A 77 -11.22 -6.37 -16.47
CA LYS A 77 -10.84 -5.42 -15.42
C LYS A 77 -10.45 -6.20 -14.15
N ILE A 78 -9.23 -6.01 -13.67
CA ILE A 78 -8.74 -6.51 -12.38
C ILE A 78 -8.59 -5.32 -11.42
N SER A 79 -9.16 -5.39 -10.22
CA SER A 79 -9.18 -4.25 -9.28
C SER A 79 -9.06 -4.70 -7.82
N GLY A 80 -8.93 -3.75 -6.91
CA GLY A 80 -8.76 -4.04 -5.48
C GLY A 80 -7.45 -4.77 -5.19
N LEU A 81 -7.44 -5.60 -4.14
CA LEU A 81 -6.22 -6.31 -3.71
C LEU A 81 -5.82 -7.46 -4.66
N GLU A 82 -6.78 -8.02 -5.41
CA GLU A 82 -6.53 -9.06 -6.42
C GLU A 82 -5.52 -8.60 -7.48
N MET A 83 -5.54 -7.30 -7.82
CA MET A 83 -4.63 -6.71 -8.79
C MET A 83 -3.15 -6.91 -8.44
N TYR A 84 -2.78 -6.80 -7.16
CA TYR A 84 -1.39 -7.02 -6.74
C TYR A 84 -0.99 -8.47 -6.92
N ARG A 85 -1.89 -9.41 -6.64
CA ARG A 85 -1.66 -10.83 -6.90
C ARG A 85 -1.55 -11.11 -8.40
N TRP A 86 -2.47 -10.57 -9.19
CA TRP A 86 -2.48 -10.74 -10.64
C TRP A 86 -1.19 -10.20 -11.28
N LEU A 87 -0.68 -9.04 -10.85
CA LEU A 87 0.58 -8.49 -11.34
C LEU A 87 1.75 -9.46 -11.15
N GLN A 88 1.76 -10.20 -10.05
CA GLN A 88 2.83 -11.14 -9.73
C GLN A 88 2.74 -12.43 -10.53
N GLU A 89 1.53 -12.94 -10.69
CA GLU A 89 1.29 -14.22 -11.37
C GLU A 89 1.32 -14.06 -12.89
N GLU A 90 0.83 -12.92 -13.40
CA GLU A 90 0.53 -12.73 -14.82
C GLU A 90 1.23 -11.51 -15.44
N GLY A 91 1.77 -10.57 -14.65
CA GLY A 91 2.27 -9.30 -15.17
C GLY A 91 3.38 -9.43 -16.24
N GLU A 92 4.26 -10.43 -16.10
CA GLU A 92 5.29 -10.72 -17.12
C GLU A 92 4.71 -11.29 -18.42
N ARG A 93 3.58 -12.02 -18.33
CA ARG A 93 2.87 -12.61 -19.48
C ARG A 93 2.02 -11.58 -20.23
N PHE A 94 1.56 -10.54 -19.53
CA PHE A 94 0.75 -9.45 -20.08
C PHE A 94 1.44 -8.09 -19.95
N PRO A 95 2.62 -7.89 -20.57
CA PRO A 95 3.38 -6.64 -20.46
C PRO A 95 2.65 -5.43 -21.09
N ARG A 96 1.64 -5.67 -21.92
CA ARG A 96 0.80 -4.66 -22.57
C ARG A 96 -0.52 -4.39 -21.86
N ALA A 97 -0.81 -5.10 -20.78
CA ALA A 97 -1.96 -4.76 -19.96
C ALA A 97 -1.82 -3.32 -19.48
N GLU A 98 -2.93 -2.60 -19.51
CA GLU A 98 -2.98 -1.20 -19.12
C GLU A 98 -3.21 -1.11 -17.62
N ILE A 99 -2.50 -0.19 -16.99
CA ILE A 99 -2.67 0.10 -15.58
C ILE A 99 -3.13 1.55 -15.41
N PHE A 100 -4.23 1.72 -14.69
CA PHE A 100 -4.85 3.01 -14.43
C PHE A 100 -4.70 3.31 -12.95
N GLY A 101 -4.35 4.55 -12.62
CA GLY A 101 -4.05 4.93 -11.25
C GLY A 101 -3.70 6.39 -11.14
N TYR A 102 -2.88 6.70 -10.14
CA TYR A 102 -2.56 8.07 -9.76
C TYR A 102 -1.07 8.25 -9.51
N ASP A 103 -0.57 9.43 -9.82
CA ASP A 103 0.77 9.86 -9.43
C ASP A 103 0.81 10.38 -7.98
N ALA A 104 1.98 10.87 -7.55
CA ALA A 104 2.16 11.45 -6.21
C ALA A 104 1.37 12.75 -5.96
N ASN A 105 0.90 13.41 -7.02
CA ASN A 105 0.04 14.59 -6.95
C ASN A 105 -1.45 14.24 -7.07
N TRP A 106 -1.78 12.94 -7.07
CA TRP A 106 -3.14 12.43 -7.26
C TRP A 106 -3.74 12.80 -8.61
N VAL A 107 -2.90 13.02 -9.62
CA VAL A 107 -3.31 13.17 -11.01
C VAL A 107 -3.48 11.78 -11.61
N GLU A 108 -4.60 11.57 -12.30
CA GLU A 108 -4.86 10.32 -13.01
C GLU A 108 -3.78 10.08 -14.07
N GLU A 109 -3.20 8.88 -14.03
CA GLU A 109 -2.20 8.43 -14.97
C GLU A 109 -2.55 7.03 -15.49
N GLN A 110 -2.20 6.81 -16.74
CA GLN A 110 -2.29 5.51 -17.40
C GLN A 110 -0.87 5.08 -17.80
N GLY A 111 -0.56 3.82 -17.52
CA GLY A 111 0.67 3.17 -17.91
C GLY A 111 0.43 1.78 -18.47
N PHE A 112 1.53 1.09 -18.75
CA PHE A 112 1.52 -0.32 -19.10
C PHE A 112 2.23 -1.12 -18.02
N VAL A 113 1.83 -2.37 -17.81
CA VAL A 113 2.45 -3.26 -16.82
C VAL A 113 3.97 -3.39 -17.04
N ARG A 114 4.46 -3.39 -18.29
CA ARG A 114 5.91 -3.40 -18.57
C ARG A 114 6.70 -2.23 -17.99
N ALA A 115 6.04 -1.14 -17.60
CA ALA A 115 6.68 0.02 -16.98
C ALA A 115 6.74 -0.09 -15.45
N ILE A 116 6.14 -1.13 -14.87
CA ILE A 116 6.12 -1.39 -13.44
C ILE A 116 7.21 -2.39 -13.07
N GLU A 117 7.92 -2.12 -11.98
CA GLU A 117 8.83 -3.09 -11.37
C GLU A 117 8.00 -4.13 -10.59
N ILE A 118 7.58 -5.19 -11.29
CA ILE A 118 6.65 -6.21 -10.76
C ILE A 118 7.19 -6.86 -9.49
N HIS A 119 8.49 -7.13 -9.41
CA HIS A 119 9.09 -7.83 -8.27
C HIS A 119 9.43 -6.91 -7.09
N TYR A 120 9.23 -5.60 -7.24
CA TYR A 120 9.51 -4.66 -6.16
C TYR A 120 8.51 -4.81 -5.02
N ARG A 121 9.01 -4.62 -3.79
CA ARG A 121 8.15 -4.52 -2.61
C ARG A 121 7.33 -3.23 -2.68
N HIS A 122 6.06 -3.28 -2.29
CA HIS A 122 5.12 -2.16 -2.45
C HIS A 122 5.33 -1.09 -1.37
N PRO A 123 5.66 0.17 -1.72
CA PRO A 123 5.61 1.26 -0.76
C PRO A 123 4.19 1.39 -0.20
N CYS A 124 4.05 1.59 1.11
CA CYS A 124 2.78 1.52 1.81
C CYS A 124 2.49 2.83 2.55
N TRP A 125 1.25 3.29 2.46
CA TRP A 125 0.73 4.45 3.20
C TRP A 125 -0.42 4.02 4.08
N ALA A 126 -0.50 4.62 5.26
CA ALA A 126 -1.56 4.41 6.22
C ALA A 126 -2.41 5.66 6.39
N TYR A 127 -3.71 5.45 6.54
CA TYR A 127 -4.73 6.47 6.70
C TYR A 127 -5.60 6.11 7.92
N PRO A 128 -5.83 7.03 8.86
CA PRO A 128 -6.70 6.77 10.02
C PRO A 128 -8.14 6.47 9.62
N THR A 129 -8.64 7.07 8.53
CA THR A 129 -10.00 6.86 8.02
C THR A 129 -10.01 6.82 6.49
N THR A 130 -11.09 6.32 5.88
CA THR A 130 -11.29 6.39 4.43
C THR A 130 -11.47 7.81 3.89
N GLU A 131 -11.81 8.76 4.77
CA GLU A 131 -12.06 10.16 4.44
C GLU A 131 -10.80 11.03 4.54
N THR A 132 -9.72 10.47 5.12
CA THR A 132 -8.45 11.18 5.24
C THR A 132 -7.96 11.59 3.83
N PRO A 133 -7.66 12.89 3.59
CA PRO A 133 -7.14 13.34 2.33
C PRO A 133 -5.90 12.54 1.90
N LEU A 134 -5.81 12.23 0.62
CA LEU A 134 -4.76 11.34 0.12
C LEU A 134 -3.35 11.89 0.34
N ALA A 135 -3.20 13.21 0.28
CA ALA A 135 -1.94 13.90 0.56
C ALA A 135 -1.50 13.81 2.04
N GLU A 136 -2.42 13.50 2.96
CA GLU A 136 -2.16 13.38 4.40
C GLU A 136 -1.83 11.94 4.82
N GLY A 137 -1.75 11.00 3.86
CA GLY A 137 -1.33 9.64 4.14
C GLY A 137 0.08 9.57 4.70
N VAL A 138 0.28 8.75 5.73
CA VAL A 138 1.61 8.57 6.33
C VAL A 138 2.31 7.38 5.70
N ARG A 139 3.50 7.60 5.13
CA ARG A 139 4.32 6.51 4.58
C ARG A 139 4.76 5.58 5.72
N LEU A 140 4.27 4.35 5.68
CA LEU A 140 4.56 3.32 6.66
C LEU A 140 5.88 2.63 6.32
N ARG A 141 6.73 2.43 7.34
CA ARG A 141 7.99 1.67 7.24
C ARG A 141 8.07 0.52 8.23
N HIS A 142 7.18 0.48 9.21
CA HIS A 142 7.23 -0.43 10.34
C HIS A 142 5.84 -1.03 10.60
N VAL A 143 5.80 -2.33 10.84
CA VAL A 143 4.65 -3.03 11.42
C VAL A 143 5.12 -3.70 12.70
N LEU A 144 4.32 -3.56 13.75
CA LEU A 144 4.57 -4.13 15.06
C LEU A 144 3.53 -5.20 15.34
N VAL A 145 3.98 -6.32 15.90
CA VAL A 145 3.14 -7.42 16.36
C VAL A 145 3.41 -7.65 17.83
N VAL A 146 2.35 -7.65 18.62
CA VAL A 146 2.45 -7.88 20.07
C VAL A 146 2.67 -9.36 20.33
N GLU A 147 3.65 -9.69 21.16
CA GLU A 147 3.84 -11.04 21.70
C GLU A 147 3.76 -11.01 23.24
N GLU A 148 2.83 -11.78 23.79
CA GLU A 148 2.60 -11.86 25.22
C GLU A 148 3.86 -12.37 25.95
N GLY A 149 4.22 -11.72 27.05
CA GLY A 149 5.40 -12.07 27.84
C GLY A 149 6.74 -11.63 27.23
N MET A 150 6.74 -11.02 26.04
CA MET A 150 7.94 -10.41 25.48
C MET A 150 8.27 -9.08 26.18
N VAL A 151 9.53 -8.87 26.49
CA VAL A 151 10.05 -7.58 26.95
C VAL A 151 10.90 -6.96 25.84
N GLY A 152 10.59 -5.72 25.46
CA GLY A 152 11.35 -4.96 24.47
C GLY A 152 10.82 -5.11 23.04
N ALA A 153 11.74 -5.07 22.06
CA ALA A 153 11.43 -5.12 20.63
C ALA A 153 12.50 -5.92 19.86
N GLU A 154 12.07 -6.74 18.91
CA GLU A 154 12.92 -7.58 18.06
C GLU A 154 12.55 -7.38 16.58
N LEU A 155 13.55 -7.19 15.72
CA LEU A 155 13.35 -7.10 14.27
C LEU A 155 13.19 -8.52 13.70
N LEU A 156 12.07 -8.75 13.01
CA LEU A 156 11.81 -9.99 12.29
C LEU A 156 12.40 -9.95 10.88
N ALA A 157 13.06 -11.03 10.49
CA ALA A 157 13.62 -11.19 9.15
C ALA A 157 12.53 -11.35 8.06
N LYS A 158 11.34 -11.82 8.44
CA LYS A 158 10.20 -12.07 7.55
C LYS A 158 8.89 -11.65 8.23
N PRO A 159 7.84 -11.34 7.45
CA PRO A 159 6.49 -11.17 7.99
C PRO A 159 6.05 -12.43 8.76
N PRO A 160 5.23 -12.29 9.82
CA PRO A 160 4.56 -13.41 10.45
C PRO A 160 3.72 -14.23 9.48
N VAL A 161 3.49 -15.50 9.84
CA VAL A 161 2.61 -16.38 9.07
C VAL A 161 1.17 -15.83 9.10
N GLY A 162 0.46 -15.91 7.97
CA GLY A 162 -0.93 -15.48 7.87
C GLY A 162 -1.13 -13.98 7.60
N VAL A 163 -0.05 -13.22 7.38
CA VAL A 163 -0.16 -11.85 6.88
C VAL A 163 -0.82 -11.83 5.50
N PRO A 164 -1.91 -11.06 5.29
CA PRO A 164 -2.56 -10.97 3.99
C PRO A 164 -1.69 -10.26 2.95
N GLU A 165 -1.81 -10.65 1.68
CA GLU A 165 -1.27 -9.85 0.58
C GLU A 165 -2.19 -8.64 0.30
N PRO A 166 -1.64 -7.47 -0.09
CA PRO A 166 -0.24 -7.19 -0.41
C PRO A 166 0.63 -6.77 0.79
N LEU A 167 0.12 -6.86 2.04
CA LEU A 167 0.85 -6.41 3.23
C LEU A 167 2.15 -7.20 3.45
N GLY A 168 2.14 -8.52 3.21
CA GLY A 168 3.32 -9.37 3.32
C GLY A 168 4.48 -8.92 2.42
N ARG A 169 4.16 -8.33 1.27
CA ARG A 169 5.12 -7.82 0.28
C ARG A 169 5.35 -6.33 0.32
N ALA A 170 4.68 -5.60 1.19
CA ALA A 170 4.91 -4.18 1.35
C ALA A 170 6.33 -3.88 1.86
N GLN A 171 6.87 -2.67 1.61
CA GLN A 171 8.19 -2.22 2.06
C GLN A 171 8.23 -1.91 3.55
N LEU A 172 8.04 -2.94 4.36
CA LEU A 172 7.88 -2.83 5.80
C LEU A 172 8.94 -3.67 6.50
N LYS A 173 9.49 -3.11 7.58
CA LYS A 173 10.22 -3.84 8.61
C LYS A 173 9.21 -4.34 9.63
N TRP A 174 9.32 -5.62 9.95
CA TRP A 174 8.42 -6.28 10.88
C TRP A 174 9.09 -6.38 12.24
N TRP A 175 8.38 -5.95 13.27
CA TRP A 175 8.86 -5.96 14.64
C TRP A 175 7.94 -6.82 15.48
N ARG A 176 8.54 -7.60 16.37
CA ARG A 176 7.86 -8.19 17.51
C ARG A 176 8.09 -7.29 18.71
N VAL A 177 7.04 -6.98 19.46
CA VAL A 177 7.11 -6.08 20.61
C VAL A 177 6.32 -6.64 21.80
N GLY A 178 6.74 -6.28 23.01
CA GLY A 178 5.90 -6.44 24.20
C GLY A 178 4.72 -5.47 24.24
N GLU A 179 3.81 -5.66 25.19
CA GLU A 179 2.60 -4.84 25.36
C GLU A 179 2.90 -3.36 25.68
N ASP A 180 4.06 -3.12 26.32
CA ASP A 180 4.47 -1.81 26.85
C ASP A 180 5.50 -1.06 25.98
N THR A 181 5.88 -1.58 24.80
CA THR A 181 7.00 -1.00 24.05
C THR A 181 6.55 0.10 23.07
N ALA A 182 6.66 1.36 23.49
CA ALA A 182 6.57 2.54 22.63
C ALA A 182 7.83 2.81 21.78
N ASP A 183 8.89 2.03 21.97
CA ASP A 183 10.20 2.30 21.39
C ASP A 183 10.71 1.09 20.60
N TRP A 184 10.10 0.87 19.43
CA TRP A 184 10.61 -0.07 18.43
C TRP A 184 11.64 0.62 17.55
N GLY A 185 12.70 -0.11 17.20
CA GLY A 185 13.76 0.41 16.34
C GLY A 185 14.76 1.32 17.05
N VAL A 186 15.47 0.76 18.04
CA VAL A 186 16.64 1.34 18.75
C VAL A 186 17.34 2.46 18.00
#